data_AF-A0AAW8BQ78-F1
#
_entry.id   AF-A0AAW8BQ78-F1
#
_cell.length_a   1.000
_cell.length_b   1.000
_cell.length_c   1.000
_cell.angle_alpha   90.00
_cell.angle_beta   90.00
_cell.angle_gamma   90.00
#
_symmetry.space_group_name_H-M   'P 1'
#
loop_
_entity.id
_entity.type
_entity.pdbx_description
1 polymer ?
#
loop_
_entity_poly.entity_id
_entity_poly.type
_entity_poly.pdbx_seq_one_letter_code
_entity_poly.pdbx_strand_id
1 'polypeptide(L)'
;MSVLQERITRVWLALIALTCLTTWGLSKDLFSPAVTVVGTFLIAAVKVRYVILDFMELRQAPLPVRAFFEAWPAVVTAVILGCWFAAG
;
A
#
# COMPACT_ATOMS: atom_id res chain seq x y z
N MET A 1 25.72 -14.01 -6.96
CA MET A 1 24.29 -13.76 -6.72
C MET A 1 24.00 -12.30 -7.09
N SER A 2 23.14 -12.05 -8.08
CA SER A 2 22.77 -10.67 -8.41
C SER A 2 21.76 -10.16 -7.37
N VAL A 3 22.09 -9.09 -6.64
CA VAL A 3 21.24 -8.52 -5.58
C VAL A 3 19.84 -8.11 -6.09
N LEU A 4 19.70 -7.89 -7.40
CA LEU A 4 18.43 -7.58 -8.09
C LEU A 4 17.50 -8.79 -8.26
N GLN A 5 18.01 -10.02 -8.15
CA GLN A 5 17.19 -11.22 -8.20
C GLN A 5 16.47 -11.49 -6.87
N GLU A 6 16.98 -10.94 -5.78
CA GLU A 6 16.36 -11.08 -4.46
C GLU A 6 14.97 -10.45 -4.45
N ARG A 7 13.99 -11.22 -3.96
CA ARG A 7 12.59 -10.81 -3.89
C ARG A 7 12.44 -9.50 -3.10
N ILE A 8 13.17 -9.39 -1.99
CA ILE A 8 13.14 -8.22 -1.11
C ILE A 8 13.59 -6.96 -1.84
N THR A 9 14.63 -7.05 -2.69
CA THR A 9 15.10 -5.93 -3.51
C THR A 9 14.05 -5.48 -4.52
N ARG A 10 13.33 -6.42 -5.14
CA ARG A 10 12.24 -6.11 -6.08
C ARG A 10 11.07 -5.43 -5.38
N VAL A 11 10.68 -5.94 -4.20
CA VAL A 11 9.61 -5.33 -3.40
C VAL A 11 10.02 -3.93 -2.95
N TRP A 12 11.27 -3.74 -2.52
CA TRP A 12 11.81 -2.44 -2.17
C TRP A 12 11.77 -1.45 -3.34
N LEU A 13 12.20 -1.85 -4.54
CA LEU A 13 12.10 -1.02 -5.74
C LEU A 13 10.65 -0.67 -6.07
N ALA A 14 9.72 -1.62 -5.93
CA ALA A 14 8.29 -1.36 -6.11
C ALA A 14 7.76 -0.34 -5.08
N LEU A 15 8.17 -0.44 -3.81
CA LEU A 15 7.80 0.52 -2.76
C LEU A 15 8.33 1.93 -3.06
N ILE A 16 9.55 2.03 -3.61
CA ILE A 16 10.09 3.31 -4.09
C ILE A 16 9.22 3.85 -5.21
N ALA A 17 8.96 3.05 -6.25
CA ALA A 17 8.14 3.48 -7.38
C ALA A 17 6.75 3.95 -6.95
N LEU A 18 6.09 3.24 -6.03
CA LEU A 18 4.80 3.63 -5.46
C LEU A 18 4.90 4.96 -4.68
N THR A 19 6.00 5.20 -3.97
CA THR A 19 6.22 6.46 -3.25
C THR A 19 6.44 7.62 -4.22
N CYS A 20 7.24 7.41 -5.27
CA CYS A 20 7.41 8.39 -6.34
C CYS A 20 6.07 8.73 -7.02
N LEU A 21 5.23 7.72 -7.27
CA LEU A 21 3.90 7.87 -7.86
C LEU A 21 2.98 8.70 -6.97
N THR A 22 2.95 8.45 -5.66
CA THR A 22 2.15 9.27 -4.73
C THR A 22 2.67 10.68 -4.63
N THR A 23 3.99 10.88 -4.51
CA THR A 23 4.58 12.19 -4.24
C THR A 23 4.54 13.11 -5.45
N TRP A 24 4.78 12.61 -6.67
CA TRP A 24 4.87 13.43 -7.88
C TRP A 24 3.77 13.15 -8.91
N GLY A 25 3.11 12.00 -8.85
CA GLY A 25 2.01 11.65 -9.74
C GLY A 25 0.67 12.20 -9.21
N LEU A 26 0.28 11.78 -8.01
CA LEU A 26 -1.01 12.17 -7.42
C LEU A 26 -1.01 13.59 -6.83
N SER A 27 0.14 14.15 -6.45
CA SER A 27 0.23 15.52 -5.92
C SER A 27 0.14 16.62 -6.98
N LYS A 28 -0.13 16.28 -8.24
CA LYS A 28 -0.38 17.30 -9.26
C LYS A 28 -1.87 17.61 -9.31
N ASP A 29 -2.21 18.88 -9.55
CA ASP A 29 -3.60 19.35 -9.79
C ASP A 29 -4.21 18.81 -11.11
N LEU A 30 -3.68 17.71 -11.64
CA LEU A 30 -4.19 17.02 -12.82
C LEU A 30 -5.43 16.17 -12.51
N PHE A 31 -5.67 15.82 -11.25
CA PHE A 31 -6.76 14.92 -10.84
C PHE A 31 -7.78 15.61 -9.94
N SER A 32 -9.01 15.08 -9.93
CA SER A 32 -10.02 15.55 -9.00
C SER A 32 -9.64 15.18 -7.55
N PRO A 33 -10.06 15.98 -6.54
CA PRO A 33 -9.74 15.70 -5.14
C PRO A 33 -10.11 14.28 -4.70
N ALA A 34 -11.26 13.76 -5.17
CA ALA A 34 -11.70 12.40 -4.88
C ALA A 34 -10.74 11.34 -5.44
N VAL A 35 -10.26 11.50 -6.68
CA VAL A 35 -9.31 10.57 -7.30
C VAL A 35 -7.99 10.60 -6.54
N THR A 36 -7.50 11.78 -6.16
CA THR A 36 -6.25 11.94 -5.40
C THR A 36 -6.35 11.28 -4.03
N VAL A 37 -7.43 11.49 -3.29
CA VAL A 37 -7.65 10.89 -1.96
C VAL A 37 -7.76 9.37 -2.07
N VAL A 38 -8.67 8.86 -2.91
CA VAL A 38 -8.88 7.41 -3.07
C VAL A 38 -7.60 6.72 -3.54
N GLY A 39 -6.95 7.26 -4.57
CA GLY A 39 -5.70 6.70 -5.10
C GLY A 39 -4.58 6.67 -4.07
N THR A 40 -4.43 7.73 -3.26
CA THR A 40 -3.41 7.79 -2.21
C THR A 40 -3.60 6.68 -1.18
N PHE A 41 -4.82 6.50 -0.68
CA PHE A 41 -5.11 5.47 0.31
C PHE A 41 -5.02 4.05 -0.24
N LEU A 42 -5.39 3.83 -1.50
CA LEU A 42 -5.21 2.53 -2.15
C LEU A 42 -3.72 2.19 -2.32
N ILE A 43 -2.91 3.15 -2.77
CA ILE A 43 -1.45 2.95 -2.88
C ILE A 43 -0.84 2.69 -1.50
N ALA A 44 -1.26 3.43 -0.47
CA ALA A 44 -0.82 3.20 0.91
C ALA A 44 -1.15 1.78 1.38
N ALA A 45 -2.37 1.29 1.13
CA ALA A 45 -2.77 -0.08 1.49
C ALA A 45 -1.89 -1.14 0.81
N VAL A 46 -1.58 -0.96 -0.48
CA VAL A 46 -0.68 -1.85 -1.24
C VAL A 46 0.74 -1.82 -0.65
N LYS A 47 1.25 -0.64 -0.32
CA LYS A 47 2.57 -0.50 0.33
C LYS A 47 2.62 -1.24 1.66
N VAL A 48 1.62 -1.05 2.52
CA VAL A 48 1.53 -1.72 3.82
C VAL A 48 1.50 -3.24 3.64
N ARG A 49 0.73 -3.76 2.67
CA ARG A 49 0.69 -5.20 2.36
C ARG A 49 2.06 -5.75 1.98
N TYR A 50 2.82 -5.04 1.15
CA TYR A 50 4.19 -5.44 0.79
C TYR A 50 5.12 -5.45 2.00
N VAL A 51 5.05 -4.43 2.86
CA VAL A 51 5.86 -4.37 4.08
C VAL A 51 5.53 -5.55 5.01
N ILE A 52 4.25 -5.82 5.25
CA ILE A 52 3.80 -6.92 6.10
C ILE A 52 4.34 -8.26 5.55
N LEU A 53 4.13 -8.55 4.28
CA LEU A 53 4.49 -9.87 3.74
C LEU A 53 5.99 -10.08 3.63
N ASP A 54 6.75 -9.06 3.26
CA ASP A 54 8.14 -9.22 2.82
C ASP A 54 9.19 -8.62 3.76
N PHE A 55 8.84 -7.66 4.61
CA PHE A 55 9.74 -7.10 5.61
C PHE A 55 9.44 -7.57 7.04
N MET A 56 8.18 -7.93 7.34
CA MET A 56 7.84 -8.58 8.61
C MET A 56 7.86 -10.12 8.49
N GLU A 57 8.27 -10.65 7.33
CA GLU A 57 8.38 -12.09 7.04
C GLU A 57 7.07 -12.88 7.21
N LEU A 58 5.91 -12.19 7.25
CA LEU A 58 4.60 -12.84 7.42
C LEU A 58 4.19 -13.73 6.26
N ARG A 59 4.92 -13.71 5.14
CA ARG A 59 4.69 -14.61 4.00
C ARG A 59 4.80 -16.09 4.38
N GLN A 60 5.68 -16.42 5.33
CA GLN A 60 5.91 -17.78 5.82
C GLN A 60 5.07 -18.10 7.09
N ALA A 61 4.32 -17.11 7.61
CA ALA A 61 3.49 -17.29 8.78
C ALA A 61 2.25 -18.17 8.48
N PRO A 62 1.66 -18.83 9.50
CA PRO A 62 0.42 -19.57 9.35
C PRO A 62 -0.71 -18.68 8.83
N LEU A 63 -1.57 -19.25 7.96
CA LEU A 63 -2.59 -18.52 7.21
C LEU A 63 -3.51 -17.62 8.06
N PRO A 64 -3.99 -18.01 9.26
CA PRO A 64 -4.87 -17.15 10.05
C PRO A 64 -4.19 -15.83 10.47
N VAL A 65 -2.92 -15.91 10.88
CA VAL A 65 -2.13 -14.75 11.28
C VAL A 65 -1.91 -13.85 10.07
N ARG A 66 -1.47 -14.45 8.96
CA ARG A 66 -1.24 -13.71 7.72
C ARG A 66 -2.51 -13.00 7.23
N ALA A 67 -3.66 -13.69 7.25
CA ALA A 67 -4.94 -13.12 6.84
C ALA A 67 -5.38 -11.96 7.73
N PHE A 68 -5.18 -12.06 9.05
CA PHE A 68 -5.50 -10.97 9.98
C PHE A 68 -4.70 -9.70 9.66
N PHE A 69 -3.39 -9.83 9.48
CA PHE A 69 -2.53 -8.70 9.14
C PHE A 69 -2.78 -8.16 7.72
N GLU A 70 -3.11 -9.01 6.74
CA GLU A 70 -3.49 -8.55 5.39
C GLU A 70 -4.88 -7.87 5.37
N ALA A 71 -5.83 -8.30 6.22
CA ALA A 71 -7.16 -7.71 6.31
C ALA A 71 -7.14 -6.32 6.96
N TRP A 72 -6.26 -6.11 7.94
CA TRP A 72 -6.11 -4.83 8.63
C TRP A 72 -6.00 -3.60 7.70
N PRO A 73 -5.05 -3.50 6.75
CA PRO A 73 -4.96 -2.34 5.86
C PRO A 73 -6.19 -2.17 4.99
N ALA A 74 -6.87 -3.26 4.59
CA ALA A 74 -8.11 -3.17 3.82
C ALA A 74 -9.24 -2.54 4.66
N VAL A 75 -9.40 -2.97 5.91
CA VAL A 75 -10.39 -2.42 6.85
C VAL A 75 -10.10 -0.95 7.14
N VAL A 76 -8.84 -0.61 7.47
CA VAL A 76 -8.45 0.78 7.76
C VAL A 76 -8.70 1.69 6.56
N THR A 77 -8.32 1.28 5.36
CA THR A 77 -8.56 2.06 4.14
C THR A 77 -10.06 2.23 3.88
N ALA A 78 -10.86 1.18 4.04
CA ALA A 78 -12.31 1.26 3.86
C ALA A 78 -12.96 2.22 4.88
N VAL A 79 -12.55 2.16 6.15
CA VAL A 79 -13.05 3.06 7.20
C VAL A 79 -12.69 4.51 6.89
N ILE A 80 -11.43 4.80 6.56
CA ILE A 80 -10.98 6.17 6.28
C ILE A 80 -11.72 6.75 5.07
N LEU A 81 -11.79 6.00 3.96
CA LEU A 81 -12.49 6.46 2.76
C LEU A 81 -13.99 6.61 3.01
N GLY A 82 -14.61 5.66 3.72
CA GLY A 82 -16.01 5.74 4.09
C GLY A 82 -16.33 6.98 4.92
N CYS A 83 -15.50 7.29 5.93
CA CYS A 83 -15.64 8.52 6.71
C CYS A 83 -15.44 9.78 5.86
N TRP A 84 -14.46 9.78 4.95
CA TRP A 84 -14.22 10.93 4.06
C TRP A 84 -15.42 11.20 3.13
N PHE A 85 -16.00 10.16 2.53
CA PHE A 85 -17.20 10.29 1.71
C PHE A 85 -18.46 10.65 2.51
N ALA A 86 -18.55 10.25 3.77
CA ALA A 86 -19.67 10.60 4.64
C ALA A 86 -19.58 12.04 5.20
N ALA A 87 -18.38 12.63 5.21
CA ALA A 87 -18.12 13.97 5.72
C ALA A 87 -18.16 15.06 4.63
N GLY A 88 -18.16 14.68 3.35
CA GLY A 88 -18.32 15.57 2.20
C GLY A 88 -19.77 15.75 1.80
#